data_AF-A0A0Q0XXY8-F1
#
_entry.id   AF-A0A0Q0XXY8-F1
#
_cell.length_a   1.000
_cell.length_b   1.000
_cell.length_c   1.000
_cell.angle_alpha   90.00
_cell.angle_beta   90.00
_cell.angle_gamma   90.00
#
_symmetry.space_group_name_H-M   'P 1'
#
loop_
_entity.id
_entity.type
_entity.pdbx_description
1 polymer ?
#
loop_
_entity_poly.entity_id
_entity_poly.type
_entity_poly.pdbx_seq_one_letter_code
_entity_poly.pdbx_strand_id
1 'polypeptide(L)'
;MREDENWFAIILDHQIQGKGNGSLLMNEIKSKNDCLNGWVVDHENEVKQNGDLYKSPMPFYIKNGFTIIAEKRIENEKMSAVKINWKP
;
A
#
# COMPACT_ATOMS: atom_id res chain seq x y z
N MET A 1 -13.58 -13.66 -4.97
CA MET A 1 -12.61 -13.61 -3.86
C MET A 1 -11.25 -14.05 -4.39
N ARG A 2 -10.20 -13.26 -4.20
CA ARG A 2 -8.82 -13.72 -4.44
C ARG A 2 -8.37 -14.37 -3.12
N GLU A 3 -8.29 -15.70 -3.08
CA GLU A 3 -7.70 -16.48 -1.98
C GLU A 3 -8.39 -16.43 -0.59
N ASP A 4 -9.69 -16.06 -0.48
CA ASP A 4 -10.37 -15.87 0.83
C ASP A 4 -9.64 -14.90 1.79
N GLU A 5 -8.92 -13.94 1.20
CA GLU A 5 -8.20 -12.91 1.93
C GLU A 5 -8.94 -11.56 1.87
N ASN A 6 -8.80 -10.75 2.92
CA ASN A 6 -9.27 -9.37 2.93
C ASN A 6 -8.25 -8.47 2.22
N TRP A 7 -8.65 -7.91 1.08
CA TRP A 7 -7.87 -6.95 0.30
C TRP A 7 -8.48 -5.56 0.42
N PHE A 8 -7.64 -4.54 0.42
CA PHE A 8 -8.10 -3.16 0.47
C PHE A 8 -7.46 -2.29 -0.61
N ALA A 9 -8.10 -1.16 -0.91
CA ALA A 9 -7.54 -0.08 -1.68
C ALA A 9 -7.86 1.24 -0.97
N ILE A 10 -6.88 2.12 -0.85
CA ILE A 10 -7.03 3.48 -0.33
C ILE A 10 -6.48 4.43 -1.38
N ILE A 11 -7.30 5.40 -1.77
CA ILE A 11 -6.91 6.49 -2.66
C ILE A 11 -7.18 7.79 -1.92
N LEU A 12 -6.17 8.65 -1.84
CA LEU A 12 -6.25 9.95 -1.19
C LEU A 12 -5.77 11.03 -2.13
N ASP A 13 -6.37 12.21 -2.02
CA ASP A 13 -5.92 13.37 -2.76
C ASP A 13 -4.49 13.76 -2.32
N HIS A 14 -3.63 14.08 -3.28
CA HIS A 14 -2.27 14.55 -3.00
C HIS A 14 -2.24 15.82 -2.11
N GLN A 15 -3.27 16.68 -2.20
CA GLN A 15 -3.41 17.90 -1.40
C GLN A 15 -3.55 17.63 0.10
N ILE A 16 -3.91 16.40 0.49
CA ILE A 16 -4.07 15.98 1.88
C ILE A 16 -2.94 15.07 2.38
N GLN A 17 -1.91 14.85 1.56
CA GLN A 17 -0.72 14.09 1.93
C GLN A 17 0.00 14.74 3.13
N GLY A 18 0.57 13.91 4.01
CA GLY A 18 1.34 14.36 5.17
C GLY A 18 0.51 14.90 6.34
N LYS A 19 -0.82 14.97 6.22
CA LYS A 19 -1.74 15.49 7.26
C LYS A 19 -2.33 14.43 8.19
N GLY A 20 -1.84 13.19 8.14
CA GLY A 20 -2.30 12.08 9.00
C GLY A 20 -3.57 11.35 8.53
N ASN A 21 -4.27 11.84 7.50
CA ASN A 21 -5.51 11.23 7.00
C ASN A 21 -5.37 9.74 6.63
N GLY A 22 -4.25 9.35 6.00
CA GLY A 22 -4.01 7.95 5.67
C GLY A 22 -3.92 7.04 6.91
N SER A 23 -3.28 7.51 7.97
CA SER A 23 -3.21 6.76 9.23
C SER A 23 -4.55 6.67 9.94
N LEU A 24 -5.36 7.74 9.90
CA LEU A 24 -6.73 7.72 10.45
C LEU A 24 -7.58 6.64 9.76
N LEU A 25 -7.60 6.63 8.43
CA LEU A 25 -8.32 5.63 7.65
C LEU A 25 -7.78 4.21 7.87
N MET A 26 -6.44 4.08 7.94
CA MET A 26 -5.82 2.78 8.19
C MET A 26 -6.23 2.22 9.55
N ASN A 27 -6.24 3.04 10.60
CA ASN A 27 -6.69 2.61 11.93
C ASN A 27 -8.17 2.20 11.93
N GLU A 28 -9.02 2.96 11.25
CA GLU A 28 -10.44 2.64 11.13
C GLU A 28 -10.67 1.30 10.43
N ILE A 29 -9.99 1.06 9.31
CA ILE A 29 -10.11 -0.20 8.55
C ILE A 29 -9.58 -1.38 9.38
N LYS A 30 -8.44 -1.20 10.05
CA LYS A 30 -7.87 -2.21 10.94
C LYS A 30 -8.77 -2.56 12.12
N SER A 31 -9.48 -1.59 12.68
CA SER A 31 -10.40 -1.85 13.81
C SER A 31 -11.56 -2.79 13.46
N LYS A 32 -11.80 -3.02 12.16
CA LYS A 32 -12.92 -3.82 11.63
C LYS A 32 -12.47 -5.11 10.94
N ASN A 33 -11.17 -5.42 10.96
CA ASN A 33 -10.60 -6.52 10.22
C ASN A 33 -9.45 -7.17 11.01
N ASP A 34 -9.35 -8.49 10.96
CA ASP A 34 -8.25 -9.22 11.62
C ASP A 34 -7.06 -9.47 10.67
N CYS A 35 -7.19 -9.07 9.41
CA CYS A 35 -6.17 -9.23 8.39
C CYS A 35 -6.42 -8.23 7.25
N LEU A 36 -5.36 -7.66 6.68
CA LEU A 36 -5.43 -6.81 5.50
C LEU A 36 -4.29 -7.13 4.54
N ASN A 37 -4.60 -7.17 3.24
CA ASN A 37 -3.65 -7.42 2.17
C ASN A 37 -3.70 -6.30 1.14
N GLY A 38 -2.54 -5.98 0.58
CA GLY A 38 -2.42 -4.96 -0.47
C GLY A 38 -1.26 -5.26 -1.41
N TRP A 39 -1.34 -4.71 -2.62
CA TRP A 39 -0.21 -4.63 -3.55
C TRP A 39 0.40 -3.25 -3.46
N VAL A 40 1.73 -3.19 -3.32
CA VAL A 40 2.45 -1.92 -3.22
C VAL A 40 3.67 -1.92 -4.13
N VAL A 41 3.81 -0.83 -4.89
CA VAL A 41 5.00 -0.51 -5.68
C VAL A 41 6.12 -0.13 -4.72
N ASP A 42 7.20 -0.92 -4.68
CA ASP A 42 8.29 -0.80 -3.72
C ASP A 42 9.54 -0.08 -4.26
N HIS A 43 9.49 0.38 -5.51
CA HIS A 43 10.53 1.19 -6.14
C HIS A 43 10.08 2.63 -6.38
N GLU A 44 11.04 3.53 -6.56
CA GLU A 44 10.82 4.97 -6.79
C GLU A 44 11.32 5.44 -8.17
N ASN A 45 11.56 4.48 -9.08
CA ASN A 45 12.19 4.74 -10.37
C ASN A 45 11.20 5.20 -11.45
N GLU A 46 9.92 5.33 -11.11
CA GLU A 46 8.86 5.71 -12.04
C GLU A 46 8.60 7.22 -12.03
N VAL A 47 8.35 7.78 -13.21
CA VAL A 47 7.98 9.19 -13.38
C VAL A 47 6.47 9.26 -13.58
N LYS A 48 5.80 10.06 -12.76
CA LYS A 48 4.36 10.33 -12.90
C LYS A 48 4.09 11.14 -14.17
N GLN A 49 2.83 11.19 -14.60
CA GLN A 49 2.42 12.02 -15.74
C GLN A 49 2.75 13.51 -15.59
N ASN A 50 2.87 14.01 -14.35
CA ASN A 50 3.23 15.39 -14.06
C ASN A 50 4.75 15.66 -14.01
N GLY A 51 5.59 14.65 -14.29
CA GLY A 51 7.05 14.75 -14.28
C GLY A 51 7.71 14.51 -12.93
N ASP A 52 6.94 14.40 -11.85
CA ASP A 52 7.49 14.10 -10.52
C ASP A 52 7.85 12.62 -10.40
N LEU A 53 8.89 12.32 -9.61
CA LEU A 53 9.20 10.96 -9.22
C LEU A 53 8.06 10.36 -8.36
N TYR A 54 7.73 9.11 -8.63
CA TYR A 54 6.84 8.33 -7.81
C TYR A 54 7.52 8.03 -6.47
N LYS A 55 6.93 8.52 -5.38
CA LYS A 55 7.35 8.17 -4.02
C LYS A 55 6.59 6.93 -3.60
N SER A 56 7.31 5.86 -3.28
CA SER A 56 6.69 4.63 -2.86
C SER A 56 5.91 4.84 -1.56
N PRO A 57 4.67 4.31 -1.42
CA PRO A 57 3.95 4.37 -0.17
C PRO A 57 4.42 3.29 0.83
N MET A 58 5.45 2.49 0.51
CA MET A 58 5.99 1.45 1.40
C MET A 58 6.32 1.94 2.82
N PRO A 59 6.99 3.09 3.02
CA PRO A 59 7.29 3.58 4.38
C PRO A 59 6.03 3.83 5.20
N PHE A 60 4.92 4.24 4.57
CA PHE A 60 3.64 4.41 5.25
C PHE A 60 3.10 3.07 5.75
N TYR A 61 3.11 2.02 4.93
CA TYR A 61 2.60 0.71 5.34
C TYR A 61 3.47 0.05 6.41
N ILE A 62 4.79 0.14 6.29
CA ILE A 62 5.73 -0.35 7.34
C ILE A 62 5.48 0.37 8.66
N LYS A 63 5.34 1.70 8.65
CA LYS A 63 5.00 2.48 9.86
C LYS A 63 3.66 2.08 10.47
N ASN A 64 2.71 1.65 9.64
CA ASN A 64 1.44 1.09 10.09
C ASN A 64 1.56 -0.43 10.34
N GLY A 65 2.73 -1.01 10.58
CA GLY A 65 2.87 -2.40 11.02
C GLY A 65 2.54 -3.47 9.98
N PHE A 66 2.54 -3.13 8.68
CA PHE A 66 2.48 -4.13 7.63
C PHE A 66 3.84 -4.82 7.45
N THR A 67 3.81 -6.12 7.20
CA THR A 67 4.95 -6.91 6.76
C THR A 67 4.96 -7.01 5.24
N ILE A 68 6.16 -7.11 4.67
CA ILE A 68 6.37 -7.31 3.23
C ILE A 68 6.45 -8.81 2.98
N ILE A 69 5.65 -9.32 2.05
CA ILE A 69 5.71 -10.72 1.61
C ILE A 69 6.50 -10.73 0.29
N ALA A 70 7.82 -10.63 0.39
CA ALA A 70 8.70 -10.38 -0.75
C ALA A 70 8.62 -11.46 -1.84
N GLU A 71 8.27 -12.69 -1.48
CA GLU A 71 8.11 -13.81 -2.41
C GLU A 71 6.83 -13.71 -3.25
N LYS A 72 5.83 -12.96 -2.78
CA LYS A 72 4.60 -12.67 -3.52
C LYS A 72 4.75 -11.30 -4.20
N ARG A 73 5.31 -11.31 -5.42
CA ARG A 73 5.47 -10.13 -6.29
C ARG A 73 4.64 -10.29 -7.57
N ILE A 74 4.02 -9.19 -8.02
CA ILE A 74 3.60 -9.04 -9.42
C ILE A 74 4.76 -8.37 -10.15
N GLU A 75 5.27 -9.01 -11.19
CA GLU A 75 6.31 -8.46 -12.07
C GLU A 75 5.86 -8.64 -13.51
N ASN A 76 5.67 -7.52 -14.22
CA ASN A 76 5.41 -7.49 -15.66
C ASN A 76 5.81 -6.13 -16.25
N GLU A 77 5.72 -6.00 -17.57
CA GLU A 77 6.11 -4.78 -18.30
C GLU A 77 5.41 -3.49 -17.82
N LYS A 78 4.26 -3.60 -17.15
CA LYS A 78 3.44 -2.45 -16.71
C LYS A 78 3.54 -2.15 -15.22
N MET A 79 3.93 -3.13 -14.40
CA MET A 79 3.89 -2.98 -12.95
C MET A 79 4.84 -3.98 -12.27
N SER A 80 5.62 -3.46 -11.33
CA SER A 80 6.30 -4.25 -10.31
C SER A 80 5.76 -3.87 -8.93
N ALA A 81 5.23 -4.83 -8.18
CA ALA A 81 4.64 -4.58 -6.87
C ALA A 81 4.72 -5.82 -5.96
N VAL A 82 5.00 -5.61 -4.69
CA VAL A 82 5.03 -6.66 -3.66
C VAL A 82 3.74 -6.71 -2.88
N LYS A 83 3.38 -7.91 -2.39
CA LYS A 83 2.29 -8.05 -1.45
C LYS A 83 2.74 -7.56 -0.08
N ILE A 84 1.88 -6.79 0.57
CA ILE A 84 1.97 -6.46 2.00
C ILE A 84 0.84 -7.14 2.76
N ASN A 85 1.11 -7.52 4.01
CA ASN A 85 0.12 -8.08 4.90
C ASN A 85 0.16 -7.37 6.26
N TRP A 86 -1.00 -7.10 6.83
CA TRP A 86 -1.11 -6.74 8.23
C TRP A 86 -2.01 -7.75 8.93
N LYS A 87 -1.57 -8.17 10.11
CA LYS A 87 -2.32 -8.94 11.10
C LYS A 87 -2.01 -8.31 12.47
N PRO A 88 -3.00 -8.20 13.37
CA PRO A 88 -2.81 -7.63 14.70
C PRO A 88 -1.89 -8.47 15.59
#